data_AF-A0A2E0RWS4-F1
#
_entry.id   AF-A0A2E0RWS4-F1
#
_cell.length_a   1.000
_cell.length_b   1.000
_cell.length_c   1.000
_cell.angle_alpha   90.00
_cell.angle_beta   90.00
_cell.angle_gamma   90.00
#
_symmetry.space_group_name_H-M   'P 1'
#
loop_
_entity.id
_entity.type
_entity.pdbx_description
1 polymer ?
#
loop_
_entity_poly.entity_id
_entity_poly.type
_entity_poly.pdbx_seq_one_letter_code
_entity_poly.pdbx_strand_id
1 'polypeptide(L)'
;MAQAIYREWFVHFRFPGHESTTFKDSSVGRIPEDWDVFAFSDVATFTNGFAFKPSHFAGSGWPVIKIKEMNQGVRPDTPRADPADIKEKYWLATGDLLFSWSANLVVLRWAGGEALLNQHLFKVEPLKEVPMVFLQHALHSAIPQFWARAQGTTMKHIKRSALTEVQTILPNQALMAEFETVAGPIVRLSMDVIAQNSVLAEMRDRLLPKLVTGEIDVSELNLDELLGSAS
;
A
#
# COMPACT_ATOMS: atom_id res chain seq x y z
N MET A 1 13.73 -3.15 -4.00
CA MET A 1 14.66 -2.16 -4.58
C MET A 1 14.33 -0.73 -4.13
N ALA A 2 13.12 -0.19 -4.38
CA ALA A 2 12.73 1.15 -3.93
C ALA A 2 12.92 1.38 -2.40
N GLN A 3 12.54 0.40 -1.56
CA GLN A 3 12.78 0.46 -0.12
C GLN A 3 14.27 0.51 0.27
N ALA A 4 15.14 -0.14 -0.49
CA ALA A 4 16.58 -0.10 -0.24
C ALA A 4 17.13 1.29 -0.57
N ILE A 5 16.71 1.88 -1.70
CA ILE A 5 17.07 3.26 -2.07
C ILE A 5 16.58 4.24 -1.00
N TYR A 6 15.33 4.09 -0.53
CA TYR A 6 14.81 4.91 0.56
C TYR A 6 15.68 4.80 1.83
N ARG A 7 16.08 3.58 2.20
CA ARG A 7 16.95 3.38 3.38
C ARG A 7 18.32 4.02 3.19
N GLU A 8 18.98 3.83 2.04
CA GLU A 8 20.26 4.48 1.79
C GLU A 8 20.12 6.01 1.88
N TRP A 9 19.12 6.59 1.24
CA TRP A 9 18.99 8.05 1.14
C TRP A 9 18.51 8.69 2.45
N PHE A 10 17.49 8.13 3.09
CA PHE A 10 16.76 8.79 4.17
C PHE A 10 16.88 8.10 5.53
N VAL A 11 17.60 6.98 5.62
CA VAL A 11 17.90 6.33 6.91
C VAL A 11 19.40 6.31 7.17
N HIS A 12 20.19 6.06 6.12
CA HIS A 12 21.65 6.06 6.20
C HIS A 12 22.29 7.36 5.71
N PHE A 13 21.47 8.31 5.22
CA PHE A 13 21.90 9.63 4.74
C PHE A 13 22.96 9.57 3.63
N ARG A 14 22.89 8.56 2.76
CA ARG A 14 23.73 8.34 1.58
C ARG A 14 22.99 8.66 0.30
N PHE A 15 22.46 9.88 0.24
CA PHE A 15 21.80 10.44 -0.93
C PHE A 15 22.81 11.11 -1.88
N PRO A 16 22.48 11.38 -3.15
CA PRO A 16 23.38 12.09 -4.07
C PRO A 16 23.84 13.44 -3.51
N GLY A 17 25.15 13.65 -3.39
CA GLY A 17 25.74 14.88 -2.82
C GLY A 17 25.85 14.90 -1.29
N HIS A 18 25.65 13.77 -0.61
CA HIS A 18 25.75 13.69 0.86
C HIS A 18 27.17 13.92 1.43
N GLU A 19 28.21 13.86 0.61
CA GLU A 19 29.62 13.88 1.04
C GLU A 19 30.01 15.18 1.76
N SER A 20 29.38 16.30 1.41
CA SER A 20 29.58 17.62 2.04
C SER A 20 28.46 18.01 3.00
N THR A 21 27.58 17.09 3.38
CA THR A 21 26.42 17.38 4.22
C THR A 21 26.82 17.54 5.69
N THR A 22 26.36 18.62 6.30
CA THR A 22 26.44 18.84 7.75
C THR A 22 25.20 18.32 8.45
N PHE A 23 25.32 18.03 9.75
CA PHE A 23 24.27 17.36 10.53
C PHE A 23 23.96 18.11 11.82
N LYS A 24 22.67 18.29 12.09
CA LYS A 24 22.11 18.81 13.35
C LYS A 24 21.52 17.71 14.21
N ASP A 25 21.46 17.97 15.52
CA ASP A 25 20.69 17.15 16.44
C ASP A 25 19.18 17.41 16.29
N SER A 26 18.36 16.37 16.44
CA SER A 26 16.90 16.45 16.37
C SER A 26 16.23 15.43 17.30
N SER A 27 14.90 15.47 17.40
CA SER A 27 14.13 14.50 18.20
C SER A 27 14.22 13.06 17.70
N VAL A 28 14.68 12.84 16.47
CA VAL A 28 14.87 11.51 15.86
C VAL A 28 16.35 11.13 15.67
N GLY A 29 17.26 11.86 16.33
CA GLY A 29 18.70 11.67 16.21
C GLY A 29 19.36 12.71 15.30
N ARG A 30 20.59 12.43 14.85
CA ARG A 30 21.32 13.34 13.95
C ARG A 30 20.75 13.24 12.53
N ILE A 31 20.40 14.38 11.95
CA ILE A 31 19.84 14.50 10.60
C ILE A 31 20.58 15.58 9.82
N PRO A 32 20.55 15.57 8.48
CA PRO A 32 21.08 16.67 7.67
C PRO A 32 20.52 18.04 8.10
N GLU A 33 21.37 19.07 8.08
CA GLU A 33 21.04 20.41 8.58
C GLU A 33 19.79 21.01 7.91
N ASP A 34 19.66 20.80 6.60
CA ASP A 34 18.58 21.35 5.77
C ASP A 34 17.28 20.52 5.80
N TRP A 35 17.19 19.52 6.68
CA TRP A 35 16.02 18.64 6.79
C TRP A 35 15.24 18.93 8.07
N ASP A 36 13.94 18.70 8.02
CA ASP A 36 13.05 18.97 9.15
C ASP A 36 12.34 17.70 9.62
N VAL A 37 11.86 17.73 10.86
CA VAL A 37 11.15 16.62 11.50
C VAL A 37 9.67 16.99 11.63
N PHE A 38 8.79 16.12 11.16
CA PHE A 38 7.35 16.30 11.20
C PHE A 38 6.65 15.09 11.80
N ALA A 39 5.48 15.27 12.41
CA ALA A 39 4.61 14.14 12.71
C ALA A 39 3.97 13.62 11.42
N PHE A 40 3.60 12.34 11.37
CA PHE A 40 2.88 11.80 10.22
C PHE A 40 1.57 12.56 9.95
N SER A 41 0.88 13.02 11.00
CA SER A 41 -0.32 13.87 10.89
C SER A 41 -0.09 15.21 10.19
N ASP A 42 1.16 15.70 10.14
CA ASP A 42 1.49 16.99 9.53
C ASP A 42 1.81 16.85 8.04
N VAL A 43 2.19 15.65 7.60
CA VAL A 43 2.59 15.36 6.21
C VAL A 43 1.55 14.57 5.42
N ALA A 44 0.53 14.02 6.07
CA ALA A 44 -0.54 13.27 5.40
C ALA A 44 -1.86 13.27 6.17
N THR A 45 -2.96 13.17 5.43
CA THR A 45 -4.27 12.83 6.00
C THR A 45 -4.42 11.32 6.12
N PHE A 46 -5.08 10.87 7.19
CA PHE A 46 -5.36 9.46 7.45
C PHE A 46 -6.87 9.30 7.62
N THR A 47 -7.55 8.96 6.53
CA THR A 47 -9.01 8.77 6.51
C THR A 47 -9.33 7.36 6.99
N ASN A 48 -9.92 7.23 8.18
CA ASN A 48 -10.35 5.93 8.69
C ASN A 48 -11.53 5.39 7.87
N GLY A 49 -11.53 4.10 7.55
CA GLY A 49 -12.58 3.49 6.75
C GLY A 49 -13.98 3.44 7.37
N PHE A 50 -14.92 3.00 6.55
CA PHE A 50 -16.32 2.86 6.92
C PHE A 50 -16.57 1.59 7.76
N ALA A 51 -17.42 1.70 8.78
CA ALA A 51 -17.82 0.61 9.65
C ALA A 51 -18.95 -0.21 9.01
N PHE A 52 -18.58 -1.18 8.17
CA PHE A 52 -19.56 -2.05 7.50
C PHE A 52 -20.33 -2.93 8.49
N LYS A 53 -21.65 -2.99 8.32
CA LYS A 53 -22.58 -3.86 9.04
C LYS A 53 -23.07 -4.95 8.09
N PRO A 54 -23.60 -6.08 8.60
CA PRO A 54 -24.18 -7.13 7.75
C PRO A 54 -25.19 -6.61 6.72
N SER A 55 -25.99 -5.60 7.09
CA SER A 55 -26.99 -4.97 6.22
C SER A 55 -26.42 -4.20 5.03
N HIS A 56 -25.13 -3.85 5.03
CA HIS A 56 -24.49 -3.15 3.90
C HIS A 56 -23.95 -4.12 2.85
N PHE A 57 -23.79 -5.41 3.19
CA PHE A 57 -23.20 -6.37 2.27
C PHE A 57 -24.24 -6.88 1.28
N ALA A 58 -23.84 -6.97 0.02
CA ALA A 58 -24.63 -7.48 -1.09
C ALA A 58 -23.83 -8.55 -1.86
N GLY A 59 -24.52 -9.31 -2.70
CA GLY A 59 -23.88 -10.28 -3.62
C GLY A 59 -23.12 -9.63 -4.79
N SER A 60 -23.30 -8.33 -4.99
CA SER A 60 -22.72 -7.53 -6.06
C SER A 60 -22.24 -6.16 -5.55
N GLY A 61 -21.58 -5.38 -6.42
CA GLY A 61 -21.05 -4.06 -6.09
C GLY A 61 -19.54 -4.06 -5.92
N TRP A 62 -19.03 -3.01 -5.29
CA TRP A 62 -17.59 -2.81 -5.12
C TRP A 62 -17.05 -3.67 -3.96
N PRO A 63 -15.83 -4.23 -4.10
CA PRO A 63 -15.22 -5.04 -3.05
C PRO A 63 -14.89 -4.18 -1.82
N VAL A 64 -15.17 -4.71 -0.64
CA VAL A 64 -14.86 -4.08 0.65
C VAL A 64 -13.48 -4.56 1.11
N ILE A 65 -12.52 -3.65 1.14
CA ILE A 65 -11.11 -3.96 1.39
C ILE A 65 -10.84 -3.98 2.89
N LYS A 66 -10.38 -5.14 3.38
CA LYS A 66 -9.86 -5.34 4.73
C LYS A 66 -8.39 -5.74 4.64
N ILE A 67 -7.77 -6.00 5.80
CA ILE A 67 -6.37 -6.47 5.88
C ILE A 67 -6.17 -7.78 5.08
N LYS A 68 -7.20 -8.65 5.02
CA LYS A 68 -7.17 -9.86 4.19
C LYS A 68 -6.97 -9.49 2.72
N GLU A 69 -7.84 -8.68 2.15
CA GLU A 69 -7.80 -8.29 0.73
C GLU A 69 -6.55 -7.47 0.39
N MET A 70 -6.03 -6.68 1.34
CA MET A 70 -4.72 -6.02 1.19
C MET A 70 -3.59 -7.02 0.91
N ASN A 71 -3.58 -8.16 1.60
CA ASN A 71 -2.53 -9.17 1.47
C ASN A 71 -2.78 -10.16 0.32
N GLN A 72 -4.05 -10.34 -0.04
CA GLN A 72 -4.50 -11.47 -0.84
C GLN A 72 -5.14 -11.07 -2.18
N GLY A 73 -5.39 -9.78 -2.38
CA GLY A 73 -6.22 -9.29 -3.47
C GLY A 73 -7.71 -9.56 -3.24
N VAL A 74 -8.51 -9.17 -4.23
CA VAL A 74 -9.95 -9.46 -4.27
C VAL A 74 -10.14 -10.92 -4.70
N ARG A 75 -11.00 -11.64 -3.98
CA ARG A 75 -11.34 -13.05 -4.23
C ARG A 75 -12.86 -13.21 -4.41
N PRO A 76 -13.34 -14.38 -4.87
CA PRO A 76 -14.79 -14.63 -4.98
C PRO A 76 -15.55 -14.46 -3.66
N ASP A 77 -14.92 -14.72 -2.51
CA ASP A 77 -15.50 -14.59 -1.18
C ASP A 77 -15.30 -13.19 -0.56
N THR A 78 -14.69 -12.24 -1.29
CA THR A 78 -14.54 -10.86 -0.82
C THR A 78 -15.92 -10.21 -0.69
N PRO A 79 -16.28 -9.65 0.49
CA PRO A 79 -17.56 -8.97 0.69
C PRO A 79 -17.69 -7.79 -0.27
N ARG A 80 -18.90 -7.56 -0.78
CA ARG A 80 -19.22 -6.44 -1.67
C ARG A 80 -20.33 -5.59 -1.09
N ALA A 81 -20.33 -4.31 -1.45
CA ALA A 81 -21.38 -3.37 -1.07
C ALA A 81 -21.64 -2.40 -2.23
N ASP A 82 -22.83 -1.80 -2.24
CA ASP A 82 -23.16 -0.78 -3.21
C ASP A 82 -22.40 0.52 -2.88
N PRO A 83 -21.56 1.06 -3.78
CA PRO A 83 -20.88 2.33 -3.53
C PRO A 83 -21.85 3.50 -3.34
N ALA A 84 -23.09 3.43 -3.85
CA ALA A 84 -24.10 4.49 -3.67
C ALA A 84 -24.51 4.69 -2.20
N ASP A 85 -24.41 3.65 -1.37
CA ASP A 85 -24.71 3.72 0.07
C ASP A 85 -23.53 4.25 0.89
N ILE A 86 -22.37 4.44 0.26
CA ILE A 86 -21.09 4.73 0.93
C ILE A 86 -20.55 6.06 0.43
N LYS A 87 -20.24 6.97 1.37
CA LYS A 87 -19.67 8.29 1.03
C LYS A 87 -18.34 8.15 0.27
N GLU A 88 -18.15 8.99 -0.76
CA GLU A 88 -16.98 8.98 -1.66
C GLU A 88 -15.63 9.02 -0.96
N LYS A 89 -15.52 9.66 0.20
CA LYS A 89 -14.27 9.68 1.00
C LYS A 89 -13.80 8.29 1.45
N TYR A 90 -14.65 7.26 1.37
CA TYR A 90 -14.32 5.87 1.65
C TYR A 90 -14.10 5.04 0.39
N TRP A 91 -14.18 5.66 -0.79
CA TRP A 91 -13.90 5.00 -2.05
C TRP A 91 -12.39 4.92 -2.26
N LEU A 92 -12.00 3.80 -2.84
CA LEU A 92 -10.63 3.49 -3.21
C LEU A 92 -10.51 3.38 -4.72
N ALA A 93 -9.40 3.87 -5.24
CA ALA A 93 -8.98 3.72 -6.63
C ALA A 93 -7.56 3.18 -6.71
N THR A 94 -7.19 2.60 -7.86
CA THR A 94 -5.82 2.17 -8.12
C THR A 94 -4.85 3.32 -7.87
N GLY A 95 -3.82 3.06 -7.06
CA GLY A 95 -2.84 4.04 -6.63
C GLY A 95 -3.08 4.63 -5.25
N ASP A 96 -4.22 4.38 -4.60
CA ASP A 96 -4.42 4.82 -3.22
C ASP A 96 -3.42 4.14 -2.26
N LEU A 97 -2.88 4.91 -1.31
CA LEU A 97 -2.01 4.39 -0.27
C LEU A 97 -2.84 3.95 0.93
N LEU A 98 -2.69 2.69 1.32
CA LEU A 98 -3.43 2.10 2.43
C LEU A 98 -2.46 1.81 3.58
N PHE A 99 -2.92 2.06 4.81
CA PHE A 99 -2.22 1.71 6.04
C PHE A 99 -3.17 1.00 7.01
N SER A 100 -2.92 -0.29 7.29
CA SER A 100 -3.68 -0.99 8.33
C SER A 100 -3.19 -0.59 9.72
N TRP A 101 -4.14 -0.32 10.61
CA TRP A 101 -3.84 0.16 11.95
C TRP A 101 -4.12 -0.86 13.06
N SER A 102 -4.63 -2.04 12.70
CA SER A 102 -4.90 -3.15 13.63
C SER A 102 -4.34 -4.48 13.16
N ALA A 103 -4.20 -5.44 14.07
CA ALA A 103 -3.72 -6.81 13.88
C ALA A 103 -2.28 -6.91 13.31
N ASN A 104 -2.09 -6.59 12.03
CA ASN A 104 -0.80 -6.46 11.37
C ASN A 104 -0.71 -5.08 10.75
N LEU A 105 0.33 -4.31 11.08
CA LEU A 105 0.61 -3.04 10.43
C LEU A 105 1.22 -3.29 9.04
N VAL A 106 0.48 -2.93 8.00
CA VAL A 106 0.82 -3.14 6.59
C VAL A 106 0.55 -1.83 5.87
N VAL A 107 1.49 -1.43 5.03
CA VAL A 107 1.35 -0.27 4.13
C VAL A 107 1.48 -0.78 2.70
N LEU A 108 0.60 -0.37 1.80
CA LEU A 108 0.68 -0.76 0.39
C LEU A 108 0.00 0.25 -0.54
N ARG A 109 0.34 0.19 -1.83
CA ARG A 109 -0.40 0.87 -2.89
C ARG A 109 -1.47 -0.06 -3.44
N TRP A 110 -2.73 0.38 -3.40
CA TRP A 110 -3.85 -0.38 -3.91
C TRP A 110 -3.76 -0.51 -5.43
N ALA A 111 -3.89 -1.74 -5.95
CA ALA A 111 -3.80 -2.02 -7.38
C ALA A 111 -5.03 -2.76 -7.94
N GLY A 112 -6.10 -2.87 -7.14
CA GLY A 112 -7.29 -3.68 -7.45
C GLY A 112 -8.49 -2.91 -7.99
N GLY A 113 -8.29 -1.69 -8.53
CA GLY A 113 -9.37 -0.90 -9.12
C GLY A 113 -10.29 -0.23 -8.09
N GLU A 114 -11.55 -0.05 -8.45
CA GLU A 114 -12.57 0.57 -7.60
C GLU A 114 -12.92 -0.33 -6.41
N ALA A 115 -12.87 0.22 -5.20
CA ALA A 115 -13.14 -0.54 -3.99
C ALA A 115 -13.62 0.35 -2.84
N LEU A 116 -13.97 -0.27 -1.69
CA LEU A 116 -14.47 0.43 -0.52
C LEU A 116 -13.59 0.18 0.71
N LEU A 117 -13.24 1.24 1.44
CA LEU A 117 -12.34 1.23 2.59
C LEU A 117 -13.05 0.80 3.88
N ASN A 118 -12.61 -0.30 4.51
CA ASN A 118 -13.15 -0.77 5.80
C ASN A 118 -12.48 -0.11 7.02
N GLN A 119 -13.21 -0.04 8.14
CA GLN A 119 -12.86 0.66 9.39
C GLN A 119 -11.52 0.32 10.06
N HIS A 120 -10.75 -0.68 9.62
CA HIS A 120 -9.44 -1.03 10.20
C HIS A 120 -8.25 -0.56 9.36
N LEU A 121 -8.55 0.21 8.32
CA LEU A 121 -7.59 0.73 7.38
C LEU A 121 -7.70 2.25 7.33
N PHE A 122 -6.57 2.91 7.14
CA PHE A 122 -6.51 4.28 6.69
C PHE A 122 -6.28 4.34 5.18
N LYS A 123 -7.04 5.18 4.49
CA LYS A 123 -6.60 5.78 3.22
C LYS A 123 -5.69 6.95 3.58
N VAL A 124 -4.48 6.94 3.04
CA VAL A 124 -3.44 7.92 3.32
C VAL A 124 -3.27 8.82 2.10
N GLU A 125 -3.40 10.12 2.30
CA GLU A 125 -3.24 11.09 1.22
C GLU A 125 -2.20 12.13 1.65
N PRO A 126 -1.16 12.40 0.84
CA PRO A 126 -0.13 13.35 1.20
C PRO A 126 -0.71 14.75 1.37
N LEU A 127 -0.25 15.47 2.39
CA LEU A 127 -0.37 16.91 2.47
C LEU A 127 0.74 17.55 1.61
N LYS A 128 0.50 18.80 1.17
CA LYS A 128 1.24 19.53 0.13
C LYS A 128 2.71 19.13 -0.04
N GLU A 129 3.07 18.89 -1.31
CA GLU A 129 4.44 18.69 -1.81
C GLU A 129 5.19 17.46 -1.26
N VAL A 130 4.52 16.48 -0.65
CA VAL A 130 5.16 15.20 -0.32
C VAL A 130 4.85 14.18 -1.42
N PRO A 131 5.85 13.67 -2.16
CA PRO A 131 5.60 12.63 -3.15
C PRO A 131 5.06 11.35 -2.51
N MET A 132 4.06 10.73 -3.15
CA MET A 132 3.40 9.53 -2.61
C MET A 132 4.37 8.37 -2.39
N VAL A 133 5.38 8.21 -3.26
CA VAL A 133 6.36 7.12 -3.12
C VAL A 133 7.25 7.36 -1.92
N PHE A 134 7.65 8.61 -1.65
CA PHE A 134 8.35 8.95 -0.42
C PHE A 134 7.50 8.62 0.81
N LEU A 135 6.26 9.12 0.85
CA LEU A 135 5.33 8.90 1.98
C LEU A 135 5.09 7.41 2.27
N GLN A 136 4.91 6.61 1.22
CA GLN A 136 4.76 5.15 1.33
C GLN A 136 5.96 4.52 2.05
N HIS A 137 7.18 4.87 1.64
CA HIS A 137 8.39 4.28 2.21
C HIS A 137 8.72 4.84 3.59
N ALA A 138 8.39 6.11 3.85
CA ALA A 138 8.46 6.69 5.18
C ALA A 138 7.56 5.94 6.18
N LEU A 139 6.31 5.69 5.80
CA LEU A 139 5.40 4.87 6.60
C LEU A 139 5.92 3.44 6.81
N HIS A 140 6.43 2.79 5.76
CA HIS A 140 7.07 1.46 5.90
C HIS A 140 8.23 1.48 6.90
N SER A 141 9.10 2.48 6.83
CA SER A 141 10.24 2.61 7.72
C SER A 141 9.82 2.89 9.17
N ALA A 142 8.67 3.54 9.38
CA ALA A 142 8.13 3.87 10.68
C ALA A 142 7.29 2.76 11.34
N ILE A 143 6.99 1.65 10.64
CA ILE A 143 6.22 0.52 11.19
C ILE A 143 6.70 0.08 12.58
N PRO A 144 8.00 -0.10 12.87
CA PRO A 144 8.46 -0.45 14.21
C PRO A 144 8.09 0.58 15.29
N GLN A 145 8.12 1.86 14.95
CA GLN A 145 7.80 2.97 15.87
C GLN A 145 6.29 3.04 16.15
N PHE A 146 5.46 2.77 15.14
CA PHE A 146 4.03 2.57 15.31
C PHE A 146 3.73 1.34 16.16
N TRP A 147 4.45 0.23 15.94
CA TRP A 147 4.29 -1.00 16.71
C TRP A 147 4.61 -0.82 18.19
N ALA A 148 5.64 -0.03 18.52
CA ALA A 148 5.98 0.32 19.89
C ALA A 148 4.86 1.07 20.63
N ARG A 149 3.93 1.69 19.90
CA ARG A 149 2.77 2.43 20.43
C ARG A 149 1.45 1.67 20.30
N ALA A 150 1.47 0.45 19.78
CA ALA A 150 0.27 -0.35 19.64
C ALA A 150 -0.21 -0.87 21.01
N GLN A 151 -1.52 -0.88 21.20
CA GLN A 151 -2.20 -1.30 22.43
C GLN A 151 -3.08 -2.52 22.19
N GLY A 152 -3.41 -3.22 23.26
CA GLY A 152 -4.25 -4.43 23.24
C GLY A 152 -3.43 -5.71 23.41
N THR A 153 -4.00 -6.69 24.09
CA THR A 153 -3.37 -7.99 24.38
C THR A 153 -3.72 -9.04 23.32
N THR A 154 -5.01 -9.20 23.00
CA THR A 154 -5.51 -10.17 22.01
C THR A 154 -5.43 -9.66 20.58
N MET A 155 -5.76 -8.38 20.35
CA MET A 155 -5.61 -7.71 19.05
C MET A 155 -4.89 -6.39 19.26
N LYS A 156 -3.64 -6.33 18.81
CA LYS A 156 -2.89 -5.09 18.87
C LYS A 156 -3.36 -4.10 17.81
N HIS A 157 -3.45 -2.83 18.17
CA HIS A 157 -3.83 -1.75 17.26
C HIS A 157 -3.18 -0.43 17.68
N ILE A 158 -2.93 0.46 16.73
CA ILE A 158 -2.48 1.83 17.04
C ILE A 158 -3.69 2.75 17.26
N LYS A 159 -3.56 3.68 18.20
CA LYS A 159 -4.50 4.79 18.37
C LYS A 159 -4.21 5.88 17.35
N ARG A 160 -5.21 6.72 17.08
CA ARG A 160 -5.03 7.90 16.22
C ARG A 160 -3.93 8.85 16.73
N SER A 161 -3.70 8.93 18.05
CA SER A 161 -2.62 9.72 18.64
C SER A 161 -1.22 9.25 18.20
N ALA A 162 -1.06 7.98 17.80
CA ALA A 162 0.20 7.51 17.26
C ALA A 162 0.60 8.27 15.97
N LEU A 163 -0.37 8.77 15.20
CA LEU A 163 -0.10 9.56 13.99
C LEU A 163 0.53 10.94 14.31
N THR A 164 0.22 11.49 15.49
CA THR A 164 0.82 12.74 16.00
C THR A 164 2.13 12.50 16.77
N GLU A 165 2.33 11.29 17.29
CA GLU A 165 3.49 10.95 18.13
C GLU A 165 4.66 10.32 17.34
N VAL A 166 4.38 9.67 16.22
CA VAL A 166 5.41 9.07 15.35
C VAL A 166 5.86 10.12 14.34
N GLN A 167 7.17 10.31 14.27
CA GLN A 167 7.80 11.34 13.46
C GLN A 167 8.45 10.74 12.21
N THR A 168 8.49 11.54 11.15
CA THR A 168 9.29 11.32 9.96
C THR A 168 10.17 12.52 9.70
N ILE A 169 11.30 12.29 9.04
CA ILE A 169 12.10 13.37 8.48
C ILE A 169 11.53 13.74 7.12
N LEU A 170 11.61 15.03 6.77
CA LEU A 170 11.28 15.53 5.46
C LEU A 170 12.52 16.23 4.87
N PRO A 171 13.13 15.65 3.83
CA PRO A 171 14.22 16.29 3.12
C PRO A 171 13.68 17.42 2.24
N ASN A 172 14.58 18.18 1.63
CA ASN A 172 14.17 19.22 0.68
C ASN A 172 13.41 18.64 -0.52
N GLN A 173 12.59 19.49 -1.14
CA GLN A 173 11.73 19.11 -2.27
C GLN A 173 12.50 18.53 -3.47
N ALA A 174 13.67 19.09 -3.78
CA ALA A 174 14.48 18.65 -4.90
C ALA A 174 14.94 17.19 -4.72
N LEU A 175 15.37 16.82 -3.51
CA LEU A 175 15.82 15.47 -3.23
C LEU A 175 14.66 14.46 -3.20
N MET A 176 13.48 14.86 -2.68
CA MET A 176 12.28 14.01 -2.79
C MET A 176 11.87 13.78 -4.24
N ALA A 177 11.96 14.82 -5.08
CA ALA A 177 11.68 14.70 -6.50
C ALA A 177 12.70 13.80 -7.21
N GLU A 178 13.99 13.93 -6.90
CA GLU A 178 15.03 13.05 -7.43
C GLU A 178 14.78 11.59 -7.02
N PHE A 179 14.45 11.34 -5.75
CA PHE A 179 14.07 10.02 -5.28
C PHE A 179 12.85 9.47 -6.04
N GLU A 180 11.83 10.29 -6.27
CA GLU A 180 10.64 9.91 -7.05
C GLU A 180 11.02 9.48 -8.47
N THR A 181 11.98 10.15 -9.13
CA THR A 181 12.42 9.75 -10.48
C THR A 181 13.03 8.34 -10.53
N VAL A 182 13.68 7.90 -9.45
CA VAL A 182 14.32 6.58 -9.37
C VAL A 182 13.36 5.52 -8.81
N ALA A 183 12.66 5.83 -7.72
CA ALA A 183 11.81 4.88 -7.01
C ALA A 183 10.41 4.77 -7.62
N GLY A 184 9.89 5.83 -8.21
CA GLY A 184 8.55 5.89 -8.81
C GLY A 184 8.34 4.83 -9.90
N PRO A 185 9.23 4.68 -10.90
CA PRO A 185 9.12 3.62 -11.90
C PRO A 185 9.07 2.21 -11.29
N ILE A 186 9.83 1.96 -10.22
CA ILE A 186 9.88 0.67 -9.52
C ILE A 186 8.55 0.39 -8.83
N VAL A 187 7.98 1.39 -8.14
CA VAL A 187 6.67 1.25 -7.49
C VAL A 187 5.56 1.04 -8.51
N ARG A 188 5.56 1.80 -9.61
CA ARG A 188 4.59 1.64 -10.69
C ARG A 188 4.66 0.24 -11.31
N LEU A 189 5.86 -0.23 -11.65
CA LEU A 189 6.05 -1.59 -12.16
C LEU A 189 5.54 -2.65 -11.18
N SER A 190 5.80 -2.47 -9.88
CA SER A 190 5.26 -3.36 -8.85
C SER A 190 3.73 -3.38 -8.85
N MET A 191 3.08 -2.24 -9.03
CA MET A 191 1.62 -2.17 -9.11
C MET A 191 1.09 -2.86 -10.37
N ASP A 192 1.73 -2.64 -11.52
CA ASP A 192 1.35 -3.26 -12.79
C ASP A 192 1.45 -4.79 -12.72
N VAL A 193 2.54 -5.31 -12.15
CA VAL A 193 2.73 -6.76 -11.94
C VAL A 193 1.68 -7.33 -10.99
N ILE A 194 1.34 -6.61 -9.90
CA ILE A 194 0.29 -7.05 -8.98
C ILE A 194 -1.07 -7.11 -9.69
N ALA A 195 -1.39 -6.08 -10.49
CA ALA A 195 -2.64 -6.05 -11.26
C ALA A 195 -2.70 -7.20 -12.29
N GLN A 196 -1.63 -7.42 -13.04
CA GLN A 196 -1.54 -8.53 -14.01
C GLN A 196 -1.67 -9.90 -13.33
N ASN A 197 -0.99 -10.10 -12.20
CA ASN A 197 -1.10 -11.34 -11.43
C ASN A 197 -2.53 -11.61 -10.95
N SER A 198 -3.25 -10.55 -10.57
CA SER A 198 -4.66 -10.68 -10.17
C SER A 198 -5.53 -11.14 -11.35
N VAL A 199 -5.34 -10.56 -12.54
CA VAL A 199 -6.09 -10.92 -13.76
C VAL A 199 -5.77 -12.36 -14.17
N LEU A 200 -4.50 -12.76 -14.16
CA LEU A 200 -4.06 -14.11 -14.51
C LEU A 200 -4.61 -15.16 -13.53
N ALA A 201 -4.61 -14.85 -12.24
CA ALA A 201 -5.18 -15.73 -11.22
C ALA A 201 -6.69 -15.92 -11.43
N GLU A 202 -7.43 -14.84 -11.74
CA GLU A 202 -8.86 -14.93 -12.04
C GLU A 202 -9.13 -15.74 -13.31
N MET A 203 -8.36 -15.52 -14.37
CA MET A 203 -8.48 -16.28 -15.62
C MET A 203 -8.22 -17.77 -15.38
N ARG A 204 -7.16 -18.11 -14.64
CA ARG A 204 -6.85 -19.49 -14.23
C ARG A 204 -8.03 -20.11 -13.48
N ASP A 205 -8.57 -19.43 -12.47
CA ASP A 205 -9.62 -19.96 -11.61
C ASP A 205 -10.97 -20.13 -12.35
N ARG A 206 -11.20 -19.35 -13.41
CA ARG A 206 -12.37 -19.51 -14.30
C ARG A 206 -12.21 -20.65 -15.30
N LEU A 207 -11.00 -20.89 -15.80
CA LEU A 207 -10.74 -21.90 -16.83
C LEU A 207 -10.54 -23.30 -16.24
N LEU A 208 -9.88 -23.42 -15.09
CA LEU A 208 -9.57 -24.71 -14.46
C LEU A 208 -10.81 -25.61 -14.29
N PRO A 209 -11.95 -25.14 -13.75
CA PRO A 209 -13.13 -25.98 -13.63
C PRO A 209 -13.62 -26.51 -14.98
N LYS A 210 -13.64 -25.67 -16.01
CA LYS A 210 -14.13 -26.04 -17.36
C LYS A 210 -13.23 -27.04 -18.06
N LEU A 211 -11.92 -26.94 -17.85
CA LEU A 211 -10.95 -27.89 -18.36
C LEU A 211 -11.09 -29.25 -17.65
N VAL A 212 -11.27 -29.25 -16.32
CA VAL A 212 -11.42 -30.48 -15.54
C VAL A 212 -12.77 -31.17 -15.77
N THR A 213 -13.84 -30.42 -16.01
CA THR A 213 -15.17 -30.99 -16.31
C THR A 213 -15.30 -31.43 -17.77
N GLY A 214 -14.33 -31.10 -18.63
CA GLY A 214 -14.40 -31.37 -20.08
C GLY A 214 -15.37 -30.46 -20.84
N GLU A 215 -15.86 -29.39 -20.21
CA GLU A 215 -16.63 -28.33 -20.92
C GLU A 215 -15.77 -27.61 -21.96
N ILE A 216 -14.46 -27.54 -21.73
CA ILE A 216 -13.46 -27.13 -22.71
C ILE A 216 -12.57 -28.33 -22.98
N ASP A 217 -12.71 -28.90 -24.18
CA ASP A 217 -11.82 -29.95 -24.66
C ASP A 217 -10.58 -29.33 -25.29
N VAL A 218 -9.42 -29.74 -24.79
CA VAL A 218 -8.09 -29.30 -25.26
C VAL A 218 -7.27 -30.46 -25.82
N SER A 219 -7.87 -31.64 -25.99
CA SER A 219 -7.20 -32.85 -26.45
C SER A 219 -6.68 -32.74 -27.90
N GLU A 220 -7.31 -31.92 -28.73
CA GLU A 220 -6.88 -31.63 -30.10
C GLU A 220 -5.90 -30.45 -30.20
N LEU A 221 -5.64 -29.73 -29.10
CA LEU A 221 -4.68 -28.64 -29.09
C LEU A 221 -3.26 -29.19 -28.95
N ASN A 222 -2.36 -28.75 -29.84
CA ASN A 222 -0.93 -29.00 -29.68
C ASN A 222 -0.37 -28.13 -28.54
N LEU A 223 -0.53 -28.61 -27.31
CA LEU A 223 -0.12 -27.90 -26.10
C LEU A 223 1.39 -27.63 -26.07
N ASP A 224 2.21 -28.49 -26.67
CA ASP A 224 3.67 -28.33 -26.74
C ASP A 224 4.08 -27.14 -27.61
N GLU A 225 3.32 -26.85 -28.67
CA GLU A 225 3.52 -25.70 -29.55
C GLU A 225 3.02 -24.39 -28.92
N LEU A 226 1.97 -24.48 -28.09
CA LEU A 226 1.37 -23.35 -27.35
C LEU A 226 2.17 -22.93 -26.11
N LEU A 227 2.81 -23.88 -25.42
CA LEU A 227 3.61 -23.63 -24.21
C LEU A 227 5.07 -23.30 -24.50
N GLY A 228 5.48 -23.32 -25.77
CA GLY A 228 6.73 -22.78 -26.30
C GLY A 228 7.95 -22.90 -25.38
N SER A 229 8.70 -24.00 -25.48
CA SER A 229 10.09 -24.13 -25.00
C SER A 229 10.39 -23.41 -23.68
N ALA A 230 9.76 -23.83 -22.57
CA ALA A 230 10.28 -23.54 -21.24
C ALA A 230 11.46 -24.49 -20.97
N SER A 231 12.60 -24.22 -21.60
CA SER A 231 13.91 -24.83 -21.31
C SER A 231 14.96 -23.76 -21.10
#